data_AF-A0A3D0UWC6-F1
#
_entry.id   AF-A0A3D0UWC6-F1
#
_cell.length_a   1.000
_cell.length_b   1.000
_cell.length_c   1.000
_cell.angle_alpha   90.00
_cell.angle_beta   90.00
_cell.angle_gamma   90.00
#
_symmetry.space_group_name_H-M   'P 1'
#
loop_
_entity.id
_entity.type
_entity.pdbx_description
1 polymer ?
#
loop_
_entity_poly.entity_id
_entity_poly.type
_entity_poly.pdbx_seq_one_letter_code
_entity_poly.pdbx_strand_id
1 'polypeptide(L)'
;MVRIAQPWSLRYPLVDGQGNFGSIDGDSAAAMRYTEARLTKIAEEMLADIEQDTVDRRPNFDGSLQEPVMVPTKFPNHLCNGTMGIAVGMATNMPPHNLVEVLDACLLLLEKEGKPVEITQEDGSVITTKYEVTIDDIMEIIKGPDFPTGGYIYDSNNIREVYRKGK
;
A
#
# COMPACT_ATOMS: atom_id res chain seq x y z
N MET A 1 1.04 -5.95 -17.16
CA MET A 1 -0.09 -6.79 -16.70
C MET A 1 0.37 -8.12 -16.09
N VAL A 2 1.25 -8.90 -16.71
CA VAL A 2 1.67 -10.22 -16.16
C VAL A 2 2.11 -10.15 -14.70
N ARG A 3 2.97 -9.19 -14.34
CA ARG A 3 3.48 -9.01 -12.97
C ARG A 3 2.38 -8.88 -11.91
N ILE A 4 1.29 -8.15 -12.20
CA ILE A 4 0.21 -7.91 -11.21
C ILE A 4 -0.72 -9.12 -11.01
N ALA A 5 -0.50 -10.20 -11.75
CA ALA A 5 -1.16 -11.50 -11.56
C ALA A 5 -0.25 -12.56 -10.91
N GLN A 6 1.05 -12.28 -10.75
CA GLN A 6 2.01 -13.26 -10.21
C GLN A 6 2.03 -13.22 -8.67
N PRO A 7 1.69 -14.31 -7.98
CA PRO A 7 1.58 -14.33 -6.52
C PRO A 7 2.92 -14.20 -5.78
N TRP A 8 4.06 -14.47 -6.45
CA TRP A 8 5.40 -14.24 -5.89
C TRP A 8 5.91 -12.81 -6.12
N SER A 9 5.25 -12.01 -6.97
CA SER A 9 5.68 -10.64 -7.30
C SER A 9 4.95 -9.56 -6.50
N LEU A 10 3.65 -9.74 -6.25
CA LEU A 10 2.83 -8.84 -5.44
C LEU A 10 2.26 -9.57 -4.23
N ARG A 11 2.23 -8.91 -3.08
CA ARG A 11 1.68 -9.47 -1.84
C ARG A 11 0.16 -9.69 -1.94
N TYR A 12 -0.53 -8.79 -2.64
CA TYR A 12 -1.95 -8.85 -2.97
C TYR A 12 -2.11 -8.68 -4.50
N PRO A 13 -2.13 -9.77 -5.28
CA PRO A 13 -2.33 -9.71 -6.72
C PRO A 13 -3.63 -8.99 -7.08
N LEU A 14 -3.59 -8.15 -8.11
CA LEU A 14 -4.75 -7.37 -8.56
C LEU A 14 -5.48 -8.03 -9.74
N VAL A 15 -4.78 -8.91 -10.46
CA VAL A 15 -5.33 -9.66 -11.60
C VAL A 15 -5.35 -11.16 -11.28
N ASP A 16 -6.48 -11.80 -11.56
CA ASP A 16 -6.62 -13.25 -11.58
C ASP A 16 -6.38 -13.73 -13.02
N GLY A 17 -5.26 -14.41 -13.22
CA GLY A 17 -4.79 -14.83 -14.55
C GLY A 17 -4.96 -16.34 -14.75
N GLN A 18 -5.48 -16.74 -15.92
CA GLN A 18 -5.58 -18.13 -16.35
C GLN A 18 -4.64 -18.38 -17.54
N GLY A 19 -3.82 -19.43 -17.45
CA GLY A 19 -2.78 -19.76 -18.43
C GLY A 19 -1.37 -19.67 -17.82
N ASN A 20 -0.35 -19.63 -18.66
CA ASN A 20 1.05 -19.52 -18.19
C ASN A 20 1.43 -18.03 -18.00
N PHE A 21 1.57 -17.62 -16.74
CA PHE A 21 2.00 -16.27 -16.34
C PHE A 21 3.47 -16.21 -15.89
N GLY A 22 4.28 -17.21 -16.28
CA GLY A 22 5.69 -17.32 -15.90
C GLY A 22 5.89 -18.12 -14.61
N SER A 23 7.13 -18.14 -14.13
CA SER A 23 7.54 -18.85 -12.92
C SER A 23 8.49 -18.01 -12.06
N ILE A 24 8.77 -18.47 -10.84
CA ILE A 24 9.78 -17.86 -9.97
C ILE A 24 11.20 -18.06 -10.50
N ASP A 25 11.42 -19.09 -11.32
CA ASP A 25 12.71 -19.44 -11.92
C ASP A 25 13.11 -18.53 -13.10
N GLY A 26 12.26 -17.56 -13.43
CA GLY A 26 12.51 -16.57 -14.48
C GLY A 26 11.89 -16.91 -15.84
N ASP A 27 11.04 -17.95 -15.91
CA ASP A 27 10.31 -18.25 -17.14
C ASP A 27 9.36 -17.11 -17.50
N SER A 28 9.36 -16.74 -18.77
CA SER A 28 8.43 -15.74 -19.30
C SER A 28 7.02 -16.30 -19.42
N ALA A 29 6.03 -15.43 -19.29
CA ALA A 29 4.64 -15.78 -19.56
C ALA A 29 4.43 -16.18 -21.04
N ALA A 30 3.36 -16.93 -21.29
CA ALA A 30 2.92 -17.22 -22.64
C ALA A 30 2.50 -15.95 -23.39
N ALA A 31 2.44 -16.03 -24.72
CA ALA A 31 1.93 -14.94 -25.54
C ALA A 31 0.47 -14.60 -25.17
N MET A 32 0.11 -13.31 -25.25
CA MET A 32 -1.19 -12.78 -24.78
C MET A 32 -2.44 -13.48 -25.35
N ARG A 33 -2.32 -14.09 -26.53
CA ARG A 33 -3.41 -14.87 -27.17
C ARG A 33 -3.74 -16.20 -26.48
N TYR A 34 -2.90 -16.64 -25.53
CA TYR A 34 -3.05 -17.89 -24.78
C TYR A 34 -3.36 -17.67 -23.29
N THR A 35 -3.51 -16.42 -22.87
CA THR A 35 -3.73 -16.05 -21.47
C THR A 35 -5.06 -15.33 -21.35
N GLU A 36 -5.80 -15.65 -20.30
CA GLU A 36 -7.00 -14.92 -19.89
C GLU A 36 -6.73 -14.21 -18.57
N ALA A 37 -7.41 -13.09 -18.34
CA ALA A 37 -7.23 -12.28 -17.15
C ALA A 37 -8.56 -11.62 -16.76
N ARG A 38 -8.82 -11.56 -15.46
CA ARG A 38 -9.92 -10.80 -14.86
C ARG A 38 -9.45 -10.11 -13.58
N LEU A 39 -10.28 -9.24 -13.03
CA LEU A 39 -9.99 -8.61 -11.74
C LEU A 39 -10.04 -9.66 -10.62
N THR A 40 -9.16 -9.50 -9.64
CA THR A 40 -9.34 -10.13 -8.33
C THR A 40 -10.41 -9.37 -7.54
N LYS A 41 -10.99 -10.01 -6.52
CA LYS A 41 -11.95 -9.36 -5.62
C LYS A 41 -11.40 -8.08 -4.99
N ILE A 42 -10.12 -8.06 -4.60
CA ILE A 42 -9.50 -6.87 -4.01
C ILE A 42 -9.36 -5.72 -5.02
N ALA A 43 -9.10 -6.05 -6.29
CA ALA A 43 -9.04 -5.04 -7.35
C ALA A 43 -10.43 -4.50 -7.72
N GLU A 44 -11.49 -5.31 -7.61
CA GLU A 44 -12.86 -4.84 -7.73
C GLU A 44 -13.20 -3.80 -6.64
N GLU A 45 -12.80 -4.03 -5.39
CA GLU A 45 -12.94 -3.05 -4.30
C GLU A 45 -12.13 -1.77 -4.52
N MET A 46 -11.01 -1.83 -5.24
CA MET A 46 -10.26 -0.61 -5.62
C MET A 46 -11.01 0.29 -6.59
N LEU A 47 -11.90 -0.30 -7.40
CA LEU A 47 -12.70 0.38 -8.41
C LEU A 47 -14.14 0.62 -7.97
N ALA A 48 -14.50 0.20 -6.75
CA ALA A 48 -15.83 0.43 -6.19
C ALA A 48 -16.18 1.93 -6.24
N ASP A 49 -17.41 2.23 -6.61
CA ASP A 49 -17.98 3.58 -6.67
C ASP A 49 -17.37 4.54 -7.72
N ILE A 50 -16.47 4.07 -8.60
CA ILE A 50 -15.81 4.91 -9.62
C ILE A 50 -16.77 5.60 -10.62
N GLU A 51 -17.97 5.05 -10.80
CA GLU A 51 -19.02 5.59 -11.67
C GLU A 51 -19.92 6.62 -10.96
N GLN A 52 -19.75 6.83 -9.65
CA GLN A 52 -20.57 7.74 -8.83
C GLN A 52 -19.92 9.12 -8.67
N ASP A 53 -19.18 9.59 -9.67
CA ASP A 53 -18.49 10.89 -9.66
C ASP A 53 -17.59 11.10 -8.44
N THR A 54 -16.94 10.04 -7.97
CA THR A 54 -16.10 10.05 -6.77
C THR A 54 -14.69 10.59 -7.00
N VAL A 55 -14.27 10.70 -8.26
CA VAL A 55 -12.92 11.12 -8.66
C VAL A 55 -12.97 12.01 -9.89
N ASP A 56 -12.07 12.98 -9.94
CA ASP A 56 -11.90 13.82 -11.12
C ASP A 56 -11.51 12.98 -12.35
N ARG A 57 -12.04 13.36 -13.51
CA ARG A 57 -11.72 12.76 -14.79
C ARG A 57 -11.02 13.79 -15.69
N ARG A 58 -10.16 13.30 -16.58
CA ARG A 58 -9.47 14.11 -17.58
C ARG A 58 -9.61 13.48 -18.97
N PRO A 59 -9.53 14.28 -20.05
CA PRO A 59 -9.44 13.74 -21.40
C PRO A 59 -8.21 12.83 -21.55
N ASN A 60 -8.35 11.75 -22.33
CA ASN A 60 -7.23 10.90 -22.73
C ASN A 60 -6.30 11.65 -23.73
N PHE A 61 -5.24 10.97 -24.20
CA PHE A 61 -4.17 11.59 -24.99
C PHE A 61 -4.62 12.33 -26.28
N ASP A 62 -5.72 11.91 -26.92
CA ASP A 62 -6.29 12.52 -28.13
C ASP A 62 -7.62 13.25 -27.89
N GLY A 63 -8.10 13.28 -26.65
CA GLY A 63 -9.35 13.92 -26.24
C GLY A 63 -10.63 13.18 -26.63
N SER A 64 -10.54 11.96 -27.16
CA SER A 64 -11.72 11.16 -27.55
C SER A 64 -12.44 10.47 -26.39
N LEU A 65 -11.75 10.22 -25.28
CA LEU A 65 -12.24 9.50 -24.11
C LEU A 65 -11.91 10.24 -22.81
N GLN A 66 -12.56 9.85 -21.71
CA GLN A 66 -12.31 10.36 -20.37
C GLN A 66 -11.71 9.27 -19.48
N GLU A 67 -10.56 9.54 -18.86
CA GLU A 67 -9.90 8.65 -17.91
C GLU A 67 -9.90 9.25 -16.49
N PRO A 68 -10.03 8.44 -15.44
CA PRO A 68 -9.94 8.93 -14.06
C PRO A 68 -8.50 9.35 -13.73
N VAL A 69 -8.35 10.44 -12.97
CA VAL A 69 -7.02 10.91 -12.52
C VAL A 69 -6.43 10.00 -11.44
N MET A 70 -7.30 9.42 -10.61
CA MET A 70 -6.97 8.44 -9.57
C MET A 70 -8.10 7.43 -9.41
N VAL A 71 -7.85 6.34 -8.70
CA VAL A 71 -8.89 5.37 -8.31
C VAL A 71 -9.39 5.67 -6.89
N PRO A 72 -10.70 5.48 -6.59
CA PRO A 72 -11.29 5.77 -5.28
C PRO A 72 -10.86 4.81 -4.15
N THR A 73 -10.02 3.83 -4.49
CA THR A 73 -9.55 2.70 -3.69
C THR A 73 -9.78 2.74 -2.18
N LYS A 74 -10.52 1.74 -1.69
CA LYS A 74 -10.67 1.45 -0.24
C LYS A 74 -9.50 0.65 0.32
N PHE A 75 -8.62 0.15 -0.55
CA PHE A 75 -7.44 -0.64 -0.19
C PHE A 75 -6.18 0.24 -0.25
N PRO A 76 -5.35 0.29 0.82
CA PRO A 76 -4.10 1.06 0.84
C PRO A 76 -2.99 0.36 0.02
N ASN A 77 -3.22 0.27 -1.30
CA ASN A 77 -2.41 -0.50 -2.25
C ASN A 77 -0.93 -0.11 -2.26
N HIS A 78 -0.63 1.19 -2.13
CA HIS A 78 0.75 1.68 -2.18
C HIS A 78 1.62 1.08 -1.06
N LEU A 79 1.10 1.03 0.17
CA LEU A 79 1.77 0.40 1.31
C LEU A 79 1.76 -1.13 1.21
N CYS A 80 0.61 -1.71 0.85
CA CYS A 80 0.41 -3.15 0.87
C CYS A 80 1.18 -3.90 -0.22
N ASN A 81 1.27 -3.34 -1.43
CA ASN A 81 1.98 -3.96 -2.55
C ASN A 81 3.35 -3.33 -2.82
N GLY A 82 3.64 -2.17 -2.24
CA GLY A 82 4.89 -1.46 -2.47
C GLY A 82 5.02 -0.91 -3.89
N THR A 83 6.17 -0.31 -4.18
CA THR A 83 6.50 0.16 -5.52
C THR A 83 8.01 0.15 -5.74
N MET A 84 8.44 -0.05 -6.98
CA MET A 84 9.81 0.16 -7.40
C MET A 84 9.77 0.92 -8.72
N GLY A 85 10.50 2.01 -8.81
CA GLY A 85 10.56 2.83 -10.02
C GLY A 85 11.82 3.67 -10.06
N ILE A 86 12.39 3.82 -11.26
CA ILE A 86 13.54 4.67 -11.52
C ILE A 86 13.10 5.73 -12.52
N ALA A 87 13.23 6.98 -12.14
CA ALA A 87 12.95 8.13 -12.98
C ALA A 87 14.26 8.89 -13.31
N VAL A 88 14.15 10.08 -13.87
CA VAL A 88 15.32 10.92 -14.16
C VAL A 88 15.75 11.64 -12.88
N GLY A 89 16.92 11.26 -12.35
CA GLY A 89 17.50 11.90 -11.15
C GLY A 89 16.93 11.42 -9.81
N MET A 90 16.04 10.44 -9.80
CA MET A 90 15.45 9.87 -8.57
C MET A 90 15.04 8.41 -8.77
N ALA A 91 14.96 7.67 -7.67
CA ALA A 91 14.46 6.31 -7.63
C ALA A 91 13.62 6.10 -6.36
N THR A 92 12.66 5.18 -6.43
CA THR A 92 11.85 4.73 -5.31
C THR A 92 11.89 3.21 -5.21
N ASN A 93 11.96 2.71 -3.98
CA ASN A 93 11.87 1.29 -3.68
C ASN A 93 11.20 1.13 -2.31
N MET A 94 9.92 0.84 -2.33
CA MET A 94 9.07 0.68 -1.15
C MET A 94 8.64 -0.77 -1.05
N PRO A 95 8.93 -1.45 0.07
CA PRO A 95 8.55 -2.84 0.24
C PRO A 95 7.04 -3.00 0.57
N PRO A 96 6.46 -4.18 0.32
CA PRO A 96 5.08 -4.49 0.66
C PRO A 96 4.88 -4.64 2.19
N HIS A 97 3.66 -4.40 2.65
CA HIS A 97 3.27 -4.51 4.07
C HIS A 97 2.00 -5.34 4.24
N ASN A 98 1.78 -5.81 5.46
CA ASN A 98 0.58 -6.57 5.80
C ASN A 98 -0.66 -5.66 5.85
N LEU A 99 -1.76 -6.07 5.22
CA LEU A 99 -2.99 -5.28 5.14
C LEU A 99 -3.63 -5.09 6.52
N VAL A 100 -3.60 -6.11 7.37
CA VAL A 100 -4.20 -6.02 8.70
C VAL A 100 -3.45 -5.00 9.55
N GLU A 101 -2.11 -5.08 9.57
CA GLU A 101 -1.28 -4.11 10.31
C GLU A 101 -1.45 -2.68 9.78
N VAL A 102 -1.56 -2.50 8.46
CA VAL A 102 -1.80 -1.18 7.87
C VAL A 102 -3.17 -0.64 8.25
N LEU A 103 -4.22 -1.46 8.24
CA LEU A 103 -5.57 -1.03 8.64
C LEU A 103 -5.63 -0.70 10.14
N ASP A 104 -5.02 -1.53 10.99
CA ASP A 104 -4.94 -1.30 12.44
C ASP A 104 -4.18 0.01 12.74
N ALA A 105 -3.12 0.33 11.99
CA ALA A 105 -2.43 1.60 12.09
C ALA A 105 -3.30 2.80 11.64
N CYS A 106 -4.10 2.63 10.57
CA CYS A 106 -5.07 3.65 10.19
C CYS A 106 -6.14 3.87 11.26
N LEU A 107 -6.62 2.81 11.90
CA LEU A 107 -7.56 2.89 13.03
C LEU A 107 -6.92 3.59 14.23
N LEU A 108 -5.67 3.28 14.57
CA LEU A 108 -4.91 4.00 15.61
C LEU A 108 -4.86 5.51 15.36
N LEU A 109 -4.57 5.91 14.12
CA LEU A 109 -4.55 7.33 13.72
C LEU A 109 -5.93 7.96 13.90
N LEU A 110 -7.01 7.33 13.44
CA LEU A 110 -8.38 7.83 13.63
C LEU A 110 -8.78 7.90 15.11
N GLU A 111 -8.27 6.97 15.93
CA GLU A 111 -8.64 6.84 17.32
C GLU A 111 -7.87 7.75 18.28
N LYS A 112 -6.64 8.14 17.96
CA LYS A 112 -5.81 8.93 18.88
C LYS A 112 -5.37 10.28 18.34
N GLU A 113 -5.09 10.38 17.04
CA GLU A 113 -4.50 11.60 16.47
C GLU A 113 -5.39 12.83 16.71
N GLY A 114 -4.81 13.87 17.29
CA GLY A 114 -5.49 15.14 17.54
C GLY A 114 -6.53 15.11 18.67
N LYS A 115 -6.75 13.98 19.35
CA LYS A 115 -7.69 13.87 20.47
C LYS A 115 -7.11 14.48 21.75
N PRO A 116 -7.95 15.06 22.62
CA PRO A 116 -7.49 15.69 23.85
C PRO A 116 -6.98 14.64 24.84
N VAL A 117 -5.80 14.89 25.39
CA VAL A 117 -5.18 14.10 26.44
C VAL A 117 -4.83 15.03 27.60
N GLU A 118 -5.27 14.64 28.78
CA GLU A 118 -4.98 15.33 30.02
C GLU A 118 -3.67 14.81 30.60
N ILE A 119 -2.68 15.70 30.72
CA ILE A 119 -1.39 15.40 31.33
C ILE A 119 -1.39 16.08 32.70
N THR A 120 -1.32 15.28 33.76
CA THR A 120 -1.11 15.77 35.13
C THR A 120 0.38 16.03 35.33
N GLN A 121 0.74 17.28 35.61
CA GLN A 121 2.12 17.65 35.96
C GLN A 121 2.43 17.32 37.43
N GLU A 122 3.73 17.29 37.75
CA GLU A 122 4.23 17.01 39.12
C GLU A 122 3.75 18.05 40.16
N ASP A 123 3.30 19.22 39.72
CA ASP A 123 2.72 20.28 40.55
C ASP A 123 1.19 20.15 40.76
N GLY A 124 0.57 19.09 40.22
CA GLY A 124 -0.87 18.83 40.30
C GLY A 124 -1.73 19.61 39.30
N SER A 125 -1.12 20.40 38.40
CA SER A 125 -1.84 21.08 37.32
C SER A 125 -2.15 20.12 36.16
N VAL A 126 -3.35 20.23 35.59
CA VAL A 126 -3.78 19.42 34.44
C VAL A 126 -3.73 20.26 33.18
N ILE A 127 -2.91 19.84 32.21
CA ILE A 127 -2.85 20.45 30.89
C ILE A 127 -3.51 19.52 29.88
N THR A 128 -4.50 20.04 29.16
CA THR A 128 -5.08 19.36 28.01
C THR A 128 -4.26 19.68 26.77
N THR A 129 -3.59 18.68 26.21
CA THR A 129 -2.91 18.78 24.90
C THR A 129 -3.55 17.83 23.89
N LYS A 130 -3.18 17.94 22.62
CA LYS A 130 -3.56 16.96 21.59
C LYS A 130 -2.57 15.82 21.58
N TYR A 131 -3.06 14.59 21.44
CA TYR A 131 -2.19 13.43 21.21
C TYR A 131 -1.65 13.47 19.78
N GLU A 132 -0.32 13.32 19.65
CA GLU A 132 0.37 13.17 18.37
C GLU A 132 0.85 11.72 18.28
N VAL A 133 0.32 10.96 17.33
CA VAL A 133 0.73 9.58 17.09
C VAL A 133 2.15 9.58 16.54
N THR A 134 3.04 8.91 17.26
CA THR A 134 4.44 8.83 16.86
C THR A 134 4.68 7.66 15.90
N ILE A 135 5.79 7.71 15.16
CA ILE A 135 6.22 6.57 14.33
C ILE A 135 6.41 5.31 15.19
N ASP A 136 6.84 5.49 16.44
CA ASP A 136 7.03 4.36 17.35
C ASP A 136 5.70 3.70 17.70
N ASP A 137 4.64 4.48 17.94
CA ASP A 137 3.28 3.96 18.16
C ASP A 137 2.79 3.17 16.94
N ILE A 138 3.07 3.65 15.73
CA ILE A 138 2.72 2.94 14.49
C ILE A 138 3.53 1.65 14.35
N MET A 139 4.80 1.65 14.73
CA MET A 139 5.68 0.49 14.64
C MET A 139 5.38 -0.60 15.67
N GLU A 140 4.64 -0.30 16.74
CA GLU A 140 4.06 -1.33 17.60
C GLU A 140 3.03 -2.20 16.85
N ILE A 141 2.38 -1.63 15.84
CA ILE A 141 1.39 -2.30 14.98
C ILE A 141 2.06 -2.85 13.71
N ILE A 142 2.72 -1.99 12.93
CA ILE A 142 3.42 -2.35 11.69
C ILE A 142 4.83 -2.81 12.04
N LYS A 143 5.01 -4.13 12.12
CA LYS A 143 6.26 -4.75 12.59
C LYS A 143 7.38 -4.65 11.56
N GLY A 144 7.01 -4.55 10.28
CA GLY A 144 7.95 -4.47 9.19
C GLY A 144 7.31 -4.84 7.85
N PRO A 145 8.14 -5.00 6.80
CA PRO A 145 7.71 -5.49 5.51
C PRO A 145 7.16 -6.93 5.53
N ASP A 146 6.17 -7.21 4.67
CA ASP A 146 5.56 -8.52 4.46
C ASP A 146 5.70 -8.94 2.99
N PHE A 147 6.74 -9.72 2.68
CA PHE A 147 7.05 -10.15 1.32
C PHE A 147 6.19 -11.34 0.88
N PRO A 148 5.72 -11.36 -0.40
CA PRO A 148 4.91 -12.47 -0.93
C PRO A 148 5.58 -13.84 -0.85
N THR A 149 6.91 -13.88 -0.86
CA THR A 149 7.71 -15.11 -0.81
C THR A 149 8.09 -15.54 0.60
N GLY A 150 7.68 -14.78 1.63
CA GLY A 150 8.22 -14.93 2.98
C GLY A 150 9.70 -14.58 3.07
N GLY A 151 10.38 -15.10 4.10
CA GLY A 151 11.79 -14.85 4.39
C GLY A 151 12.03 -14.41 5.83
N TYR A 152 13.29 -14.12 6.16
CA TYR A 152 13.70 -13.58 7.46
C TYR A 152 14.37 -12.23 7.27
N ILE A 153 13.94 -11.25 8.06
CA ILE A 153 14.58 -9.94 8.13
C ILE A 153 15.43 -9.89 9.39
N TYR A 154 16.71 -9.61 9.23
CA TYR A 154 17.63 -9.36 10.33
C TYR A 154 17.77 -7.85 10.51
N ASP A 155 17.98 -7.42 11.77
CA ASP A 155 18.16 -6.03 12.17
C ASP A 155 16.90 -5.14 12.11
N SER A 156 16.09 -5.23 13.16
CA SER A 156 14.89 -4.39 13.35
C SER A 156 15.20 -2.91 13.55
N ASN A 157 16.43 -2.54 13.93
CA ASN A 157 16.80 -1.14 14.12
C ASN A 157 16.86 -0.39 12.79
N ASN A 158 17.32 -1.06 11.73
CA ASN A 158 17.36 -0.50 10.39
C ASN A 158 15.95 -0.18 9.87
N ILE A 159 14.98 -1.07 10.09
CA ILE A 159 13.57 -0.83 9.73
C ILE A 159 13.04 0.47 10.35
N ARG A 160 13.34 0.69 11.64
CA ARG A 160 12.93 1.91 12.37
C ARG A 160 13.55 3.17 11.80
N GLU A 161 14.80 3.11 11.39
CA GLU A 161 15.47 4.25 10.75
C GLU A 161 14.86 4.56 9.38
N VAL A 162 14.59 3.53 8.57
CA VAL A 162 13.95 3.66 7.25
C VAL A 162 12.57 4.28 7.38
N TYR A 163 11.75 3.86 8.35
CA TYR A 163 10.42 4.46 8.54
C TYR A 163 10.47 5.92 9.03
N ARG A 164 11.49 6.28 9.81
CA ARG A 164 11.67 7.67 10.28
C ARG A 164 12.23 8.60 9.21
N LYS A 165 13.12 8.11 8.34
CA LYS A 165 13.89 8.95 7.40
C LYS A 165 13.52 8.74 5.93
N GLY A 166 12.84 7.66 5.60
CA GLY A 166 12.51 7.25 4.23
C GLY A 166 13.69 6.68 3.43
N LYS A 167 14.81 6.32 4.09
CA LYS A 167 16.02 5.77 3.45
C LYS A 167 16.86 4.95 4.42
#